data_AF-A0A533ZWS6-F1
#
_entry.id   AF-A0A533ZWS6-F1
#
_cell.length_a   1.000
_cell.length_b   1.000
_cell.length_c   1.000
_cell.angle_alpha   90.00
_cell.angle_beta   90.00
_cell.angle_gamma   90.00
#
_symmetry.space_group_name_H-M   'P 1'
#
loop_
_entity.id
_entity.type
_entity.pdbx_description
1 polymer ?
#
loop_
_entity_poly.entity_id
_entity_poly.type
_entity_poly.pdbx_seq_one_letter_code
_entity_poly.pdbx_strand_id
1 'polypeptide(L)'
;MKSTGVRFSTGRANVWDAWLGFNISHGLGMFLFGAAAVWLGRNLEHVEVARAVLAIPVVIGLAYFLLSVRFWFYAPAVGSAIATACFVAAWWSY
;
A
#
# COMPACT_ATOMS: atom_id res chain seq x y z
N MET A 1 -0.84 -28.61 30.18
CA MET A 1 0.23 -28.25 29.23
C MET A 1 0.78 -26.88 29.61
N LYS A 2 2.05 -26.78 30.00
CA LYS A 2 2.69 -25.46 30.23
C LYS A 2 2.94 -24.81 28.87
N SER A 3 2.34 -23.65 28.63
CA SER A 3 2.58 -22.84 27.43
C SER A 3 4.03 -22.35 27.43
N THR A 4 4.89 -22.96 26.63
CA THR A 4 6.22 -22.44 26.30
C THR A 4 6.08 -21.47 25.12
N GLY A 5 5.52 -20.29 25.38
CA GLY A 5 5.51 -19.20 24.41
C GLY A 5 6.91 -18.63 24.24
N VAL A 6 7.46 -18.68 23.03
CA VAL A 6 8.72 -17.99 22.68
C VAL A 6 8.53 -16.49 22.93
N ARG A 7 9.27 -15.95 23.89
CA ARG A 7 9.14 -14.55 24.32
C ARG A 7 10.01 -13.66 23.43
N PHE A 8 9.41 -13.13 22.36
CA PHE A 8 10.11 -12.28 21.37
C PHE A 8 10.40 -10.84 21.85
N SER A 9 9.75 -10.37 22.93
CA SER A 9 9.87 -9.00 23.42
C SER A 9 9.62 -8.92 24.93
N THR A 10 10.38 -8.07 25.62
CA THR A 10 10.20 -7.76 27.05
C THR A 10 9.03 -6.80 27.24
N GLY A 11 7.81 -7.33 27.22
CA GLY A 11 6.65 -6.78 27.93
C GLY A 11 5.90 -5.60 27.29
N ARG A 12 6.23 -5.19 26.06
CA ARG A 12 5.58 -4.02 25.42
C ARG A 12 4.57 -4.37 24.31
N ALA A 13 4.77 -5.49 23.63
CA ALA A 13 3.90 -5.97 22.56
C ALA A 13 4.02 -7.50 22.46
N ASN A 14 2.89 -8.18 22.35
CA ASN A 14 2.84 -9.61 22.06
C ASN A 14 2.76 -9.85 20.53
N VAL A 15 2.76 -11.12 20.10
CA VAL A 15 2.71 -11.47 18.66
C VAL A 15 1.42 -10.95 17.99
N TRP A 16 0.30 -10.93 18.72
CA TRP A 16 -0.96 -10.37 18.23
C TRP A 16 -0.85 -8.86 18.00
N ASP A 17 -0.28 -8.11 18.94
CA ASP A 17 -0.07 -6.66 18.80
C ASP A 17 0.85 -6.36 17.60
N ALA A 18 1.91 -7.16 17.42
CA ALA A 18 2.81 -7.02 16.28
C ALA A 18 2.09 -7.30 14.95
N TRP A 19 1.27 -8.35 14.89
CA TRP A 19 0.49 -8.68 13.69
C TRP A 19 -0.57 -7.61 13.38
N LEU A 20 -1.25 -7.10 14.41
CA LEU A 20 -2.20 -6.01 14.28
C LEU A 20 -1.52 -4.73 13.76
N GLY A 21 -0.38 -4.35 14.36
CA GLY A 21 0.41 -3.21 13.92
C GLY A 21 0.92 -3.35 12.48
N PHE A 22 1.32 -4.56 12.07
CA PHE A 22 1.72 -4.83 10.69
C PHE A 22 0.57 -4.61 9.71
N ASN A 23 -0.63 -5.10 10.00
CA ASN A 23 -1.79 -4.89 9.13
C ASN A 23 -2.24 -3.43 9.08
N ILE A 24 -2.29 -2.75 10.25
CA ILE A 24 -2.68 -1.33 10.32
C ILE A 24 -1.69 -0.46 9.56
N SER A 25 -0.37 -0.68 9.73
CA SER A 25 0.65 0.12 9.03
C SER A 25 0.59 -0.03 7.51
N HIS A 26 0.34 -1.24 7.00
CA HIS A 26 0.17 -1.47 5.57
C HIS A 26 -1.13 -0.85 5.02
N GLY A 27 -2.25 -1.02 5.74
CA GLY A 27 -3.51 -0.39 5.37
C GLY A 27 -3.42 1.13 5.36
N LEU A 28 -2.78 1.72 6.38
CA LEU A 28 -2.49 3.15 6.43
C LEU A 28 -1.56 3.58 5.29
N GLY A 29 -0.53 2.79 4.99
CA GLY A 29 0.40 3.04 3.88
C GLY A 29 -0.32 3.11 2.53
N MET A 30 -1.18 2.13 2.21
CA MET A 30 -2.00 2.15 1.00
C MET A 30 -2.92 3.37 0.95
N PHE A 31 -3.58 3.68 2.07
CA PHE A 31 -4.52 4.80 2.15
C PHE A 31 -3.82 6.16 1.93
N LEU A 32 -2.73 6.41 2.66
CA LEU A 32 -1.97 7.65 2.54
C LEU A 32 -1.33 7.78 1.15
N PHE A 33 -0.82 6.68 0.59
CA PHE A 33 -0.27 6.68 -0.76
C PHE A 33 -1.34 7.03 -1.81
N GLY A 34 -2.52 6.42 -1.71
CA GLY A 34 -3.65 6.74 -2.59
C GLY A 34 -4.08 8.20 -2.46
N ALA A 35 -4.17 8.73 -1.24
CA ALA A 35 -4.49 10.14 -0.99
C ALA A 35 -3.45 11.09 -1.59
N ALA A 36 -2.16 10.78 -1.44
CA ALA A 36 -1.07 11.55 -2.04
C ALA A 36 -1.13 11.51 -3.58
N ALA A 37 -1.44 10.36 -4.17
CA ALA A 37 -1.58 10.23 -5.62
C ALA A 37 -2.79 11.02 -6.16
N VAL A 38 -3.93 11.02 -5.45
CA VAL A 38 -5.09 11.86 -5.80
C VAL A 38 -4.75 13.35 -5.67
N TRP A 39 -4.06 13.74 -4.61
CA TRP A 39 -3.60 15.12 -4.43
C TRP A 39 -2.67 15.54 -5.57
N LEU A 40 -1.67 14.72 -5.91
CA LEU A 40 -0.76 14.99 -7.02
C LEU A 40 -1.53 15.13 -8.34
N GLY A 41 -2.44 14.19 -8.62
CA GLY A 41 -3.28 14.21 -9.83
C GLY A 41 -4.09 15.50 -9.98
N ARG A 42 -4.62 16.05 -8.88
CA ARG A 42 -5.34 17.33 -8.87
C ARG A 42 -4.45 18.56 -9.03
N ASN A 43 -3.15 18.43 -8.80
CA ASN A 43 -2.19 19.54 -8.84
C ASN A 43 -1.15 19.36 -9.95
N LEU A 44 -1.36 18.45 -10.91
CA LEU A 44 -0.39 18.18 -11.99
C LEU A 44 -0.08 19.41 -12.84
N GLU A 45 -1.02 20.34 -12.99
CA GLU A 45 -0.79 21.62 -13.71
C GLU A 45 0.15 22.57 -12.96
N HIS A 46 0.32 22.39 -11.65
CA HIS A 46 1.16 23.20 -10.77
C HIS A 46 2.49 22.53 -10.43
N VAL A 47 2.70 21.27 -10.84
CA VAL A 47 3.88 20.47 -10.51
C VAL A 47 4.48 19.90 -11.78
N GLU A 48 5.71 20.28 -12.09
CA GLU A 48 6.44 19.69 -13.21
C GLU A 48 6.89 18.28 -12.84
N VAL A 49 6.32 17.27 -13.51
CA VAL A 49 6.62 15.85 -13.26
C VAL A 49 7.00 15.19 -14.58
N ALA A 50 8.21 14.67 -14.67
CA ALA A 50 8.59 13.89 -15.84
C ALA A 50 7.69 12.66 -15.98
N ARG A 51 7.25 12.34 -17.20
CA ARG A 51 6.39 11.17 -17.48
C ARG A 51 6.91 9.86 -16.88
N ALA A 52 8.24 9.68 -16.86
CA ALA A 52 8.87 8.51 -16.25
C ALA A 52 8.59 8.38 -14.74
N VAL A 53 8.44 9.50 -14.01
CA VAL A 53 8.13 9.51 -12.58
C VAL A 53 6.69 9.02 -12.32
N LEU A 54 5.77 9.24 -13.26
CA LEU A 54 4.40 8.73 -13.16
C LEU A 54 4.30 7.20 -13.28
N ALA A 55 5.38 6.52 -13.70
CA ALA A 55 5.45 5.06 -13.65
C ALA A 55 5.64 4.53 -12.20
N ILE A 56 6.12 5.36 -11.27
CA ILE A 56 6.37 4.93 -9.88
C ILE A 56 5.06 4.51 -9.20
N PRO A 57 3.96 5.29 -9.25
CA PRO A 57 2.67 4.84 -8.74
C PRO A 57 2.15 3.55 -9.37
N VAL A 58 2.41 3.31 -10.66
CA VAL A 58 2.05 2.06 -11.34
C VAL A 58 2.78 0.88 -10.71
N VAL A 59 4.10 0.98 -10.54
CA VAL A 59 4.91 -0.09 -9.94
C VAL A 59 4.52 -0.36 -8.50
N ILE A 60 4.29 0.70 -7.70
CA ILE A 60 3.84 0.57 -6.31
C ILE A 60 2.45 -0.09 -6.25
N GLY A 61 1.52 0.36 -7.08
CA GLY A 61 0.17 -0.22 -7.18
C GLY A 61 0.20 -1.70 -7.53
N LEU A 62 1.01 -2.08 -8.53
CA LEU A 62 1.18 -3.47 -8.94
C LEU A 62 1.81 -4.32 -7.82
N ALA A 63 2.80 -3.79 -7.11
CA ALA A 63 3.41 -4.49 -5.97
C ALA A 63 2.37 -4.76 -4.86
N TYR A 64 1.58 -3.75 -4.48
CA TYR A 64 0.50 -3.93 -3.50
C TYR A 64 -0.57 -4.88 -3.98
N PHE A 65 -0.91 -4.87 -5.27
CA PHE A 65 -1.86 -5.82 -5.86
C PHE A 65 -1.37 -7.27 -5.73
N LEU A 66 -0.14 -7.54 -6.16
CA LEU A 66 0.46 -8.87 -6.08
C LEU A 66 0.60 -9.35 -4.64
N LEU A 67 1.03 -8.48 -3.72
CA LEU A 67 1.09 -8.78 -2.30
C LEU A 67 -0.30 -9.07 -1.72
N SER A 68 -1.30 -8.28 -2.10
CA SER A 68 -2.67 -8.44 -1.60
C SER A 68 -3.28 -9.77 -2.05
N VAL A 69 -3.10 -10.14 -3.32
CA VAL A 69 -3.55 -11.43 -3.85
C VAL A 69 -2.86 -12.60 -3.16
N ARG A 70 -1.55 -12.49 -2.88
CA ARG A 70 -0.76 -13.61 -2.36
C ARG A 70 -0.85 -13.80 -0.85
N PHE A 71 -0.97 -12.70 -0.10
CA PHE A 71 -0.76 -12.69 1.35
C PHE A 71 -1.91 -12.06 2.14
N TRP A 72 -2.77 -11.25 1.51
CA TRP A 72 -3.80 -10.49 2.23
C TRP A 72 -5.22 -10.86 1.79
N PHE A 73 -6.19 -10.06 2.22
CA PHE A 73 -7.61 -10.22 1.93
C PHE A 73 -7.98 -9.66 0.54
N TYR A 74 -9.17 -10.04 0.04
CA TYR A 74 -9.63 -9.62 -1.29
C TYR A 74 -9.84 -8.09 -1.41
N ALA A 75 -10.23 -7.41 -0.34
CA ALA A 75 -10.55 -5.98 -0.40
C ALA A 75 -9.33 -5.10 -0.78
N PRO A 76 -8.15 -5.23 -0.14
CA PRO A 76 -6.92 -4.59 -0.61
C PRO A 76 -6.55 -4.92 -2.06
N ALA A 77 -6.81 -6.16 -2.51
CA ALA A 77 -6.53 -6.56 -3.89
C ALA A 77 -7.40 -5.81 -4.90
N VAL A 78 -8.71 -5.71 -4.65
CA VAL A 78 -9.62 -4.94 -5.51
C VAL A 78 -9.23 -3.45 -5.52
N GLY A 79 -8.97 -2.86 -4.37
CA GLY A 79 -8.60 -1.45 -4.26
C GLY A 79 -7.28 -1.13 -4.99
N SER A 80 -6.24 -1.94 -4.78
CA SER A 80 -4.95 -1.77 -5.47
C SER A 80 -5.05 -2.05 -6.97
N ALA A 81 -5.89 -2.99 -7.42
CA ALA A 81 -6.12 -3.22 -8.84
C ALA A 81 -6.75 -1.99 -9.54
N ILE A 82 -7.80 -1.42 -8.95
CA ILE A 82 -8.46 -0.22 -9.47
C ILE A 82 -7.47 0.95 -9.50
N ALA A 83 -6.74 1.18 -8.40
CA ALA A 83 -5.74 2.24 -8.34
C ALA A 83 -4.64 2.07 -9.40
N THR A 84 -4.15 0.84 -9.59
CA THR A 84 -3.12 0.53 -10.60
C THR A 84 -3.64 0.81 -12.01
N ALA A 85 -4.88 0.43 -12.33
CA ALA A 85 -5.49 0.73 -13.62
C ALA A 85 -5.58 2.25 -13.86
N CYS A 86 -5.97 3.02 -12.84
CA CYS A 86 -5.99 4.49 -12.91
C CYS A 86 -4.59 5.08 -13.14
N PHE A 87 -3.56 4.57 -12.44
CA PHE A 87 -2.19 5.03 -12.62
C PHE A 87 -1.65 4.71 -14.02
N VAL A 88 -1.96 3.52 -14.56
CA VAL A 88 -1.61 3.14 -15.93
C VAL A 88 -2.30 4.06 -16.94
N ALA A 89 -3.59 4.34 -16.75
CA ALA A 89 -4.33 5.25 -17.62
C ALA A 89 -3.71 6.65 -17.58
N ALA A 90 -3.41 7.18 -16.40
CA ALA A 90 -2.77 8.49 -16.23
C ALA A 90 -1.38 8.55 -16.89
N TRP A 91 -0.53 7.53 -16.69
CA TRP A 91 0.79 7.45 -17.32
C TRP A 91 0.72 7.33 -18.85
N TRP A 92 -0.30 6.64 -19.36
CA TRP A 92 -0.54 6.49 -20.78
C TRP A 92 -1.00 7.82 -21.42
N SER A 93 -1.83 8.59 -20.72
CA SER A 93 -2.43 9.84 -21.23
C SER A 93 -1.60 11.11 -20.99
N TYR A 94 -0.57 11.05 -20.14
CA TYR A 94 0.37 12.15 -19.88
C TYR A 94 1.45 12.25 -20.95
#